data_AF-A0A430AN43-F1
#
_entry.id   AF-A0A430AN43-F1
#
_cell.length_a   1.000
_cell.length_b   1.000
_cell.length_c   1.000
_cell.angle_alpha   90.00
_cell.angle_beta   90.00
_cell.angle_gamma   90.00
#
_symmetry.space_group_name_H-M   'P 1'
#
loop_
_entity.id
_entity.type
_entity.pdbx_description
1 polymer ?
#
loop_
_entity_poly.entity_id
_entity_poly.type
_entity_poly.pdbx_seq_one_letter_code
_entity_poly.pdbx_strand_id
1 'polypeptide(L)'
;MKQRIFFGLVLTLSVIVGMFSFSGNVDAAEVLTEEKTLASGTWTVTTEDGRQMIKKSKQVYELTNESAIICTSSCSITLKLETSQPLQIKKIAVQGNLYIDGKGSSLQVHNDSGVAIDVRKILTVKSNINVEAIGPQFGVKAHKVDVKDNSSVTAIATADDGIGVYGDYLYAICRNSKLYGEGSVSGVYGTKKVKACSEGAIIHGVTLSPEGVHSAVHSESYIKALCKGKIIEEYQVIPFTITANEPVIMAHYQAVANNMVDAKNYIWASNPQGVYYEPSVGGLLGDPSLGSQESIFIEGVRSGKVCNPKERVCLDCKADSQHIVRFNNARSSFTQKVIVRHYERDEEGDYFEIETRELEMAINEPFIISDYYLSDLGEYILDNVEPANDFIVEYSSIPIEVNYYYSPVTR
;
A
#
# COMPACT_ATOMS: atom_id res chain seq x y z
N MET A 1 95.64 -53.23 -23.17
CA MET A 1 94.46 -53.55 -24.02
C MET A 1 93.23 -53.61 -23.10
N LYS A 2 92.13 -52.95 -23.49
CA LYS A 2 90.73 -53.37 -23.26
C LYS A 2 90.07 -53.23 -21.85
N GLN A 3 89.01 -52.41 -21.88
CA GLN A 3 87.70 -52.39 -21.17
C GLN A 3 87.63 -52.52 -19.63
N ARG A 4 87.09 -51.62 -18.79
CA ARG A 4 85.93 -50.66 -18.72
C ARG A 4 84.70 -51.19 -17.95
N ILE A 5 84.34 -50.40 -16.91
CA ILE A 5 83.00 -49.84 -16.55
C ILE A 5 82.16 -50.46 -15.39
N PHE A 6 81.89 -49.55 -14.43
CA PHE A 6 80.72 -49.23 -13.57
C PHE A 6 80.18 -50.14 -12.45
N PHE A 7 79.84 -49.44 -11.34
CA PHE A 7 78.98 -49.86 -10.22
C PHE A 7 77.97 -48.74 -9.91
N GLY A 8 76.74 -49.12 -9.52
CA GLY A 8 75.67 -48.29 -8.94
C GLY A 8 74.69 -49.23 -8.21
N LEU A 9 73.64 -48.84 -7.49
CA LEU A 9 73.11 -47.58 -6.96
C LEU A 9 71.80 -47.98 -6.24
N VAL A 10 71.58 -47.62 -4.96
CA VAL A 10 70.24 -47.41 -4.34
C VAL A 10 70.43 -46.50 -3.12
N LEU A 11 69.74 -45.35 -3.09
CA LEU A 11 69.71 -44.40 -1.97
C LEU A 11 68.24 -44.11 -1.63
N THR A 12 67.91 -44.16 -0.34
CA THR A 12 66.60 -43.90 0.25
C THR A 12 66.18 -42.43 0.11
N LEU A 13 64.96 -42.17 -0.37
CA LEU A 13 64.42 -40.82 -0.56
C LEU A 13 63.39 -40.48 0.55
N SER A 14 63.73 -39.49 1.37
CA SER A 14 62.84 -38.80 2.30
C SER A 14 61.97 -37.82 1.52
N VAL A 15 60.65 -37.87 1.70
CA VAL A 15 59.70 -36.92 1.10
C VAL A 15 59.62 -35.67 1.98
N ILE A 16 60.26 -34.59 1.55
CA ILE A 16 59.95 -33.22 1.98
C ILE A 16 59.23 -32.56 0.80
N VAL A 17 57.90 -32.54 0.83
CA VAL A 17 57.12 -31.66 -0.05
C VAL A 17 56.97 -30.35 0.69
N GLY A 18 57.68 -29.33 0.22
CA GLY A 18 57.56 -27.97 0.72
C GLY A 18 56.13 -27.48 0.54
N MET A 19 55.48 -27.14 1.66
CA MET A 19 54.41 -26.17 1.69
C MET A 19 54.97 -24.84 1.16
N PHE A 20 54.78 -24.57 -0.12
CA PHE A 20 54.73 -23.19 -0.59
C PHE A 20 53.38 -22.63 -0.18
N SER A 21 53.31 -22.12 1.04
CA SER A 21 52.28 -21.20 1.47
C SER A 21 52.45 -19.93 0.64
N PHE A 22 51.73 -19.83 -0.48
CA PHE A 22 51.41 -18.52 -1.03
C PHE A 22 50.42 -17.86 -0.07
N SER A 23 50.91 -17.35 1.06
CA SER A 23 50.23 -16.32 1.82
C SER A 23 50.36 -15.03 1.03
N GLY A 24 49.62 -14.93 -0.09
CA GLY A 24 49.25 -13.63 -0.59
C GLY A 24 48.40 -13.00 0.50
N ASN A 25 48.94 -12.01 1.21
CA ASN A 25 48.11 -11.04 1.90
C ASN A 25 47.22 -10.42 0.82
N VAL A 26 46.05 -10.99 0.60
CA VAL A 26 44.96 -10.30 -0.09
C VAL A 26 44.54 -9.24 0.91
N ASP A 27 45.05 -8.02 0.74
CA ASP A 27 44.64 -6.88 1.55
C ASP A 27 43.11 -6.86 1.57
N ALA A 28 42.53 -6.95 2.76
CA ALA A 28 41.09 -6.86 2.93
C ALA A 28 40.64 -5.52 2.33
N ALA A 29 39.66 -5.56 1.43
CA ALA A 29 39.14 -4.35 0.83
C ALA A 29 38.56 -3.42 1.90
N GLU A 30 38.82 -2.13 1.79
CA GLU A 30 38.25 -1.10 2.67
C GLU A 30 36.71 -1.17 2.58
N VAL A 31 36.01 -1.23 3.72
CA VAL A 31 34.53 -1.16 3.74
C VAL A 31 34.10 0.25 3.36
N LEU A 32 33.13 0.39 2.47
CA LEU A 32 32.58 1.68 2.10
C LEU A 32 31.71 2.24 3.22
N THR A 33 32.13 3.34 3.83
CA THR A 33 31.38 4.06 4.88
C THR A 33 30.84 5.39 4.38
N GLU A 34 29.97 6.04 5.17
CA GLU A 34 29.40 7.35 4.86
C GLU A 34 30.43 8.50 4.81
N GLU A 35 31.59 8.33 5.42
CA GLU A 35 32.69 9.29 5.37
C GLU A 35 33.36 9.33 3.99
N LYS A 36 33.18 8.28 3.18
CA LYS A 36 33.79 8.15 1.86
C LYS A 36 32.87 8.65 0.76
N THR A 37 33.27 9.73 0.11
CA THR A 37 32.58 10.22 -1.10
C THR A 37 33.12 9.53 -2.35
N LEU A 38 32.23 8.93 -3.14
CA LEU A 38 32.56 8.35 -4.44
C LEU A 38 32.64 9.42 -5.53
N ALA A 39 33.57 9.25 -6.47
CA ALA A 39 33.70 10.11 -7.63
C ALA A 39 32.69 9.76 -8.73
N SER A 40 32.25 10.77 -9.51
CA SER A 40 31.37 10.61 -10.68
C SER A 40 31.81 9.51 -11.64
N GLY A 41 30.86 8.73 -12.17
CA GLY A 41 31.10 7.75 -13.21
C GLY A 41 30.41 6.42 -12.92
N THR A 42 30.82 5.39 -13.64
CA THR A 42 30.29 4.04 -13.48
C THR A 42 31.03 3.30 -12.38
N TRP A 43 30.26 2.75 -11.45
CA TRP A 43 30.71 1.83 -10.41
C TRP A 43 30.00 0.50 -10.62
N THR A 44 30.76 -0.59 -10.63
CA THR A 44 30.21 -1.94 -10.78
C THR A 44 30.20 -2.63 -9.44
N VAL A 45 29.07 -3.23 -9.08
CA VAL A 45 28.92 -4.10 -7.92
C VAL A 45 29.01 -5.56 -8.37
N THR A 46 29.92 -6.33 -7.78
CA THR A 46 30.12 -7.76 -8.05
C THR A 46 30.09 -8.55 -6.74
N THR A 47 29.81 -9.85 -6.82
CA THR A 47 29.99 -10.78 -5.68
C THR A 47 31.33 -11.50 -5.82
N GLU A 48 32.19 -11.41 -4.81
CA GLU A 48 33.51 -12.02 -4.78
C GLU A 48 33.71 -12.71 -3.43
N ASP A 49 33.93 -14.02 -3.46
CA ASP A 49 34.10 -14.85 -2.25
C ASP A 49 32.97 -14.66 -1.22
N GLY A 50 31.73 -14.50 -1.71
CA GLY A 50 30.54 -14.29 -0.88
C GLY A 50 30.35 -12.86 -0.36
N ARG A 51 31.25 -11.92 -0.71
CA ARG A 51 31.17 -10.51 -0.33
C ARG A 51 30.75 -9.65 -1.50
N GLN A 52 29.99 -8.59 -1.24
CA GLN A 52 29.61 -7.62 -2.27
C GLN A 52 30.70 -6.55 -2.38
N MET A 53 31.23 -6.35 -3.58
CA MET A 53 32.32 -5.42 -3.86
C MET A 53 31.85 -4.32 -4.80
N ILE A 54 32.19 -3.07 -4.55
CA ILE A 54 31.96 -1.95 -5.47
C ILE A 54 33.29 -1.45 -6.05
N LYS A 55 33.35 -1.35 -7.38
CA LYS A 55 34.61 -1.14 -8.11
C LYS A 55 34.50 -0.03 -9.15
N LYS A 56 35.58 0.74 -9.25
CA LYS A 56 35.82 1.67 -10.36
C LYS A 56 37.32 1.87 -10.57
N SER A 57 37.80 1.49 -11.75
CA SER A 57 39.23 1.53 -12.07
C SER A 57 40.05 0.76 -11.02
N LYS A 58 40.90 1.44 -10.24
CA LYS A 58 41.70 0.83 -9.15
C LYS A 58 41.04 0.93 -7.78
N GLN A 59 39.90 1.62 -7.67
CA GLN A 59 39.18 1.78 -6.40
C GLN A 59 38.27 0.58 -6.20
N VAL A 60 38.40 -0.07 -5.04
CA VAL A 60 37.64 -1.25 -4.65
C VAL A 60 37.24 -1.09 -3.20
N TYR A 61 35.95 -1.24 -2.91
CA TYR A 61 35.42 -1.23 -1.55
C TYR A 61 34.50 -2.42 -1.31
N GLU A 62 34.48 -2.92 -0.09
CA GLU A 62 33.48 -3.88 0.37
C GLU A 62 32.18 -3.16 0.73
N LEU A 63 31.03 -3.74 0.35
CA LEU A 63 29.70 -3.25 0.70
C LEU A 63 29.08 -4.15 1.77
N THR A 64 28.59 -3.52 2.83
CA THR A 64 27.82 -4.14 3.91
C THR A 64 26.46 -3.45 4.05
N ASN A 65 25.60 -3.98 4.93
CA ASN A 65 24.32 -3.35 5.27
C ASN A 65 24.49 -1.92 5.84
N GLU A 66 25.63 -1.61 6.46
CA GLU A 66 25.94 -0.26 6.97
C GLU A 66 26.54 0.68 5.92
N SER A 67 26.86 0.17 4.72
CA SER A 67 27.51 0.98 3.70
C SER A 67 26.61 2.09 3.17
N ALA A 68 27.23 3.21 2.83
CA ALA A 68 26.54 4.35 2.23
C ALA A 68 27.24 4.78 0.93
N ILE A 69 26.45 4.95 -0.13
CA ILE A 69 26.94 5.45 -1.41
C ILE A 69 26.71 6.97 -1.43
N ILE A 70 27.77 7.73 -1.15
CA ILE A 70 27.71 9.18 -1.00
C ILE A 70 28.45 9.88 -2.15
N CYS A 71 27.83 10.92 -2.71
CA CYS A 71 28.37 11.71 -3.82
C CYS A 71 27.98 13.20 -3.65
N THR A 72 28.89 14.04 -3.15
CA THR A 72 28.60 15.39 -2.63
C THR A 72 28.89 16.56 -3.59
N SER A 73 29.50 16.35 -4.78
CA SER A 73 29.96 17.44 -5.66
C SER A 73 29.34 17.43 -7.07
N SER A 74 28.04 17.73 -7.20
CA SER A 74 27.29 17.68 -8.48
C SER A 74 27.44 16.38 -9.28
N CYS A 75 27.92 15.34 -8.60
CA CYS A 75 28.51 14.18 -9.20
C CYS A 75 27.43 13.15 -9.54
N SER A 76 27.61 12.48 -10.67
CA SER A 76 26.63 11.52 -11.18
C SER A 76 27.21 10.12 -11.14
N ILE A 77 26.44 9.18 -10.62
CA ILE A 77 26.84 7.78 -10.45
C ILE A 77 25.99 6.91 -11.37
N THR A 78 26.63 5.96 -12.03
CA THR A 78 25.95 4.78 -12.59
C THR A 78 26.35 3.57 -11.78
N LEU A 79 25.42 2.98 -11.06
CA LEU A 79 25.58 1.71 -10.38
C LEU A 79 25.19 0.58 -11.33
N LYS A 80 26.17 -0.26 -11.69
CA LYS A 80 25.96 -1.50 -12.42
C LYS A 80 25.93 -2.66 -11.43
N LEU A 81 24.78 -3.26 -11.20
CA LEU A 81 24.65 -4.43 -10.33
C LEU A 81 24.87 -5.70 -11.16
N GLU A 82 26.09 -6.22 -11.07
CA GLU A 82 26.54 -7.48 -11.68
C GLU A 82 26.72 -8.52 -10.57
N THR A 83 25.70 -8.63 -9.72
CA THR A 83 25.64 -9.53 -8.57
C THR A 83 24.46 -10.48 -8.74
N SER A 84 24.62 -11.72 -8.28
CA SER A 84 23.55 -12.72 -8.26
C SER A 84 22.74 -12.69 -6.96
N GLN A 85 23.14 -11.89 -5.98
CA GLN A 85 22.49 -11.76 -4.67
C GLN A 85 21.88 -10.36 -4.51
N PRO A 86 20.82 -10.21 -3.70
CA PRO A 86 20.34 -8.91 -3.26
C PRO A 86 21.46 -8.07 -2.64
N LEU A 87 21.62 -6.82 -3.08
CA LEU A 87 22.51 -5.87 -2.43
C LEU A 87 21.72 -5.13 -1.35
N GLN A 88 22.20 -5.16 -0.11
CA GLN A 88 21.63 -4.41 1.01
C GLN A 88 22.65 -3.36 1.46
N ILE A 89 22.23 -2.10 1.53
CA ILE A 89 23.04 -0.99 2.02
C ILE A 89 22.18 -0.01 2.83
N LYS A 90 22.81 0.86 3.60
CA LYS A 90 22.13 1.81 4.46
C LYS A 90 21.53 2.96 3.68
N LYS A 91 22.30 3.57 2.79
CA LYS A 91 21.93 4.88 2.21
C LYS A 91 22.55 5.12 0.85
N ILE A 92 21.83 5.85 0.01
CA ILE A 92 22.38 6.47 -1.20
C ILE A 92 22.07 7.97 -1.20
N ALA A 93 23.10 8.81 -1.33
CA ALA A 93 22.94 10.26 -1.45
C ALA A 93 23.81 10.80 -2.60
N VAL A 94 23.18 11.32 -3.66
CA VAL A 94 23.85 11.75 -4.89
C VAL A 94 23.42 13.15 -5.33
N GLN A 95 24.36 14.09 -5.40
CA GLN A 95 24.11 15.48 -5.81
C GLN A 95 23.88 15.68 -7.32
N GLY A 96 24.18 14.69 -8.14
CA GLY A 96 23.89 14.68 -9.58
C GLY A 96 22.80 13.69 -9.94
N ASN A 97 23.03 12.94 -11.02
CA ASN A 97 22.14 11.86 -11.46
C ASN A 97 22.58 10.53 -10.87
N LEU A 98 21.63 9.69 -10.50
CA LEU A 98 21.85 8.28 -10.15
C LEU A 98 21.19 7.39 -11.20
N TYR A 99 22.00 6.58 -11.87
CA TYR A 99 21.53 5.55 -12.78
C TYR A 99 21.76 4.18 -12.13
N ILE A 100 20.72 3.39 -11.99
CA ILE A 100 20.78 2.03 -11.46
C ILE A 100 20.43 1.08 -12.60
N ASP A 101 21.38 0.20 -12.90
CA ASP A 101 21.34 -0.74 -14.00
C ASP A 101 21.81 -2.09 -13.47
N GLY A 102 21.13 -3.18 -13.78
CA GLY A 102 21.50 -4.51 -13.30
C GLY A 102 20.58 -5.56 -13.89
N LYS A 103 20.99 -6.83 -13.91
CA LYS A 103 20.18 -7.92 -14.44
C LYS A 103 19.69 -8.83 -13.31
N GLY A 104 18.42 -8.70 -12.92
CA GLY A 104 17.72 -9.70 -12.10
C GLY A 104 18.07 -9.75 -10.61
N SER A 105 19.02 -8.95 -10.12
CA SER A 105 19.23 -8.73 -8.69
C SER A 105 18.31 -7.63 -8.15
N SER A 106 18.21 -7.54 -6.81
CA SER A 106 17.54 -6.44 -6.13
C SER A 106 18.54 -5.55 -5.39
N LEU A 107 18.19 -4.28 -5.23
CA LEU A 107 18.87 -3.34 -4.36
C LEU A 107 17.90 -2.94 -3.26
N GLN A 108 18.32 -3.10 -2.00
CA GLN A 108 17.58 -2.69 -0.83
C GLN A 108 18.38 -1.62 -0.10
N VAL A 109 17.75 -0.47 0.11
CA VAL A 109 18.33 0.67 0.81
C VAL A 109 17.48 0.96 2.04
N HIS A 110 18.03 0.71 3.23
CA HIS A 110 17.32 0.92 4.49
C HIS A 110 18.04 1.97 5.33
N ASN A 111 17.43 3.13 5.50
CA ASN A 111 17.98 4.19 6.33
C ASN A 111 17.05 4.51 7.48
N ASP A 112 17.50 4.27 8.71
CA ASP A 112 16.73 4.56 9.92
C ASP A 112 16.57 6.06 10.22
N SER A 113 17.20 6.94 9.43
CA SER A 113 17.21 8.38 9.65
C SER A 113 17.02 9.20 8.35
N GLY A 114 15.82 9.74 8.16
CA GLY A 114 15.52 10.65 7.04
C GLY A 114 15.22 9.94 5.72
N VAL A 115 16.13 10.07 4.74
CA VAL A 115 15.92 9.63 3.34
C VAL A 115 16.78 8.43 2.98
N ALA A 116 16.19 7.35 2.44
CA ALA A 116 16.96 6.18 2.01
C ALA A 116 17.76 6.44 0.71
N ILE A 117 17.07 6.93 -0.33
CA ILE A 117 17.68 7.34 -1.60
C ILE A 117 17.40 8.83 -1.85
N ASP A 118 18.43 9.66 -1.70
CA ASP A 118 18.37 11.11 -1.94
C ASP A 118 19.17 11.49 -3.20
N VAL A 119 18.49 11.89 -4.26
CA VAL A 119 19.11 12.21 -5.56
C VAL A 119 18.72 13.61 -5.99
N ARG A 120 19.67 14.55 -5.98
CA ARG A 120 19.34 15.96 -6.25
C ARG A 120 18.77 16.22 -7.66
N LYS A 121 19.17 15.42 -8.66
CA LYS A 121 18.68 15.53 -10.04
C LYS A 121 17.80 14.32 -10.41
N ILE A 122 18.31 13.42 -11.24
CA ILE A 122 17.51 12.33 -11.83
C ILE A 122 17.92 11.00 -11.24
N LEU A 123 16.96 10.28 -10.67
CA LEU A 123 17.04 8.83 -10.44
C LEU A 123 16.50 8.11 -11.68
N THR A 124 17.29 7.20 -12.26
CA THR A 124 16.82 6.31 -13.33
C THR A 124 17.10 4.87 -12.94
N VAL A 125 16.06 4.04 -12.98
CA VAL A 125 16.14 2.60 -12.72
C VAL A 125 15.73 1.85 -13.97
N LYS A 126 16.57 0.92 -14.45
CA LYS A 126 16.37 0.20 -15.71
C LYS A 126 16.96 -1.21 -15.68
N SER A 127 16.72 -1.95 -16.76
CA SER A 127 17.27 -3.29 -17.05
C SER A 127 16.73 -4.45 -16.21
N ASN A 128 15.47 -4.42 -15.77
CA ASN A 128 14.82 -5.51 -15.02
C ASN A 128 15.45 -5.74 -13.64
N ILE A 129 15.50 -4.65 -12.86
CA ILE A 129 15.97 -4.61 -11.47
C ILE A 129 14.84 -4.16 -10.55
N ASN A 130 14.81 -4.68 -9.32
CA ASN A 130 13.92 -4.20 -8.27
C ASN A 130 14.72 -3.38 -7.26
N VAL A 131 14.30 -2.12 -7.03
CA VAL A 131 14.87 -1.24 -6.00
C VAL A 131 13.85 -1.07 -4.89
N GLU A 132 14.27 -1.34 -3.67
CA GLU A 132 13.50 -1.13 -2.44
C GLU A 132 14.20 -0.07 -1.60
N ALA A 133 13.46 0.93 -1.13
CA ALA A 133 14.01 2.07 -0.41
C ALA A 133 13.11 2.42 0.78
N ILE A 134 13.60 2.24 1.99
CA ILE A 134 12.86 2.46 3.23
C ILE A 134 13.56 3.54 4.05
N GLY A 135 12.88 4.65 4.32
CA GLY A 135 13.41 5.71 5.16
C GLY A 135 12.30 6.51 5.84
N PRO A 136 12.50 7.03 7.07
CA PRO A 136 11.43 7.70 7.84
C PRO A 136 10.69 8.80 7.08
N GLN A 137 11.41 9.77 6.51
CA GLN A 137 10.79 10.91 5.83
C GLN A 137 10.46 10.58 4.38
N PHE A 138 11.39 9.91 3.70
CA PHE A 138 11.24 9.53 2.30
C PHE A 138 11.94 8.20 2.02
N GLY A 139 11.27 7.28 1.35
CA GLY A 139 11.96 6.15 0.73
C GLY A 139 12.84 6.65 -0.42
N VAL A 140 12.26 7.42 -1.33
CA VAL A 140 12.97 8.04 -2.47
C VAL A 140 12.65 9.52 -2.55
N LYS A 141 13.68 10.36 -2.61
CA LYS A 141 13.58 11.78 -2.91
C LYS A 141 14.44 12.13 -4.12
N ALA A 142 13.84 12.61 -5.19
CA ALA A 142 14.59 13.11 -6.33
C ALA A 142 13.90 14.24 -7.06
N HIS A 143 14.62 15.10 -7.80
CA HIS A 143 13.94 16.05 -8.69
C HIS A 143 13.14 15.31 -9.78
N LYS A 144 13.67 14.18 -10.27
CA LYS A 144 12.99 13.32 -11.24
C LYS A 144 13.26 11.85 -10.98
N VAL A 145 12.22 11.02 -11.09
CA VAL A 145 12.31 9.55 -11.02
C VAL A 145 11.82 8.96 -12.34
N ASP A 146 12.68 8.17 -12.99
CA ASP A 146 12.38 7.44 -14.22
C ASP A 146 12.55 5.93 -13.98
N VAL A 147 11.46 5.16 -14.02
CA VAL A 147 11.49 3.69 -13.99
C VAL A 147 11.25 3.14 -15.39
N LYS A 148 12.11 2.23 -15.85
CA LYS A 148 12.15 1.71 -17.22
C LYS A 148 12.36 0.20 -17.27
N ASP A 149 12.15 -0.38 -18.46
CA ASP A 149 12.61 -1.71 -18.87
C ASP A 149 12.27 -2.85 -17.89
N ASN A 150 10.99 -3.01 -17.53
CA ASN A 150 10.48 -3.99 -16.56
C ASN A 150 11.06 -3.86 -15.14
N SER A 151 11.68 -2.75 -14.79
CA SER A 151 12.17 -2.51 -13.43
C SER A 151 11.06 -2.05 -12.48
N SER A 152 11.29 -2.21 -11.18
CA SER A 152 10.44 -1.66 -10.14
C SER A 152 11.21 -0.79 -9.16
N VAL A 153 10.53 0.23 -8.63
CA VAL A 153 10.93 0.98 -7.44
C VAL A 153 9.81 0.84 -6.42
N THR A 154 10.13 0.36 -5.23
CA THR A 154 9.27 0.32 -4.05
C THR A 154 9.89 1.27 -3.03
N ALA A 155 9.16 2.32 -2.65
CA ALA A 155 9.66 3.29 -1.69
C ALA A 155 8.67 3.46 -0.54
N ILE A 156 9.14 3.28 0.69
CA ILE A 156 8.32 3.31 1.89
C ILE A 156 8.84 4.40 2.81
N ALA A 157 7.94 5.26 3.25
CA ALA A 157 8.18 6.22 4.32
C ALA A 157 7.46 5.81 5.59
N THR A 158 8.20 5.74 6.71
CA THR A 158 7.70 5.17 7.97
C THR A 158 7.29 6.20 9.02
N ALA A 159 7.63 7.48 8.83
CA ALA A 159 7.19 8.55 9.71
C ALA A 159 5.77 9.02 9.39
N ASP A 160 5.11 9.65 10.36
CA ASP A 160 3.75 10.20 10.24
C ASP A 160 3.64 11.33 9.20
N ASP A 161 4.75 12.04 8.93
CA ASP A 161 4.87 13.06 7.88
C ASP A 161 5.53 12.52 6.59
N GLY A 162 5.72 11.20 6.52
CA GLY A 162 6.49 10.55 5.48
C GLY A 162 5.79 10.49 4.11
N ILE A 163 6.60 10.56 3.06
CA ILE A 163 6.18 10.38 1.66
C ILE A 163 7.04 9.29 1.01
N GLY A 164 6.42 8.24 0.46
CA GLY A 164 7.16 7.12 -0.15
C GLY A 164 8.11 7.57 -1.27
N VAL A 165 7.57 8.19 -2.32
CA VAL A 165 8.33 8.78 -3.44
C VAL A 165 8.01 10.26 -3.58
N TYR A 166 9.02 11.11 -3.52
CA TYR A 166 8.89 12.56 -3.73
C TYR A 166 9.73 13.06 -4.91
N GLY A 167 9.13 13.93 -5.74
CA GLY A 167 9.88 14.67 -6.75
C GLY A 167 9.07 15.67 -7.56
N ASP A 168 9.70 16.35 -8.52
CA ASP A 168 8.97 17.20 -9.46
C ASP A 168 8.30 16.35 -10.55
N TYR A 169 9.04 15.39 -11.08
CA TYR A 169 8.63 14.56 -12.21
C TYR A 169 8.77 13.08 -11.89
N LEU A 170 7.66 12.34 -11.83
CA LEU A 170 7.65 10.93 -11.44
C LEU A 170 7.06 10.08 -12.57
N TYR A 171 7.89 9.25 -13.19
CA TYR A 171 7.55 8.53 -14.41
C TYR A 171 7.83 7.03 -14.32
N ALA A 172 6.80 6.24 -14.65
CA ALA A 172 6.94 4.83 -15.06
C ALA A 172 6.81 4.80 -16.59
N ILE A 173 7.91 4.61 -17.32
CA ILE A 173 8.01 5.01 -18.74
C ILE A 173 7.83 3.83 -19.71
N CYS A 174 8.26 2.63 -19.33
CA CYS A 174 8.38 1.48 -20.24
C CYS A 174 7.44 0.34 -19.83
N ARG A 175 7.35 -0.66 -20.71
CA ARG A 175 6.50 -1.84 -20.49
C ARG A 175 6.82 -2.47 -19.13
N ASN A 176 5.78 -2.74 -18.36
CA ASN A 176 5.85 -3.37 -17.03
C ASN A 176 6.71 -2.63 -15.98
N SER A 177 7.06 -1.36 -16.18
CA SER A 177 7.76 -0.59 -15.14
C SER A 177 6.82 -0.24 -13.98
N LYS A 178 7.25 -0.43 -12.73
CA LYS A 178 6.42 -0.18 -11.55
C LYS A 178 7.06 0.85 -10.62
N LEU A 179 6.29 1.88 -10.25
CA LEU A 179 6.66 2.82 -9.19
C LEU A 179 5.63 2.68 -8.08
N TYR A 180 6.03 2.04 -6.99
CA TYR A 180 5.24 1.88 -5.78
C TYR A 180 5.76 2.83 -4.72
N GLY A 181 4.85 3.54 -4.07
CA GLY A 181 5.15 4.41 -2.95
C GLY A 181 4.14 4.23 -1.83
N GLU A 182 4.61 4.22 -0.60
CA GLU A 182 3.78 4.16 0.61
C GLU A 182 4.26 5.21 1.61
N GLY A 183 3.34 5.95 2.19
CA GLY A 183 3.64 6.94 3.21
C GLY A 183 2.39 7.46 3.90
N SER A 184 2.58 8.06 5.08
CA SER A 184 1.49 8.61 5.87
C SER A 184 0.82 9.81 5.21
N VAL A 185 1.59 10.66 4.52
CA VAL A 185 1.06 11.83 3.79
C VAL A 185 0.61 11.47 2.37
N SER A 186 1.45 10.72 1.65
CA SER A 186 1.18 10.26 0.29
C SER A 186 2.16 9.14 -0.07
N GLY A 187 1.72 8.17 -0.87
CA GLY A 187 2.62 7.17 -1.42
C GLY A 187 3.54 7.78 -2.47
N VAL A 188 2.98 8.57 -3.39
CA VAL A 188 3.70 9.15 -4.52
C VAL A 188 3.33 10.62 -4.67
N TYR A 189 4.28 11.54 -4.47
CA TYR A 189 4.05 12.98 -4.52
C TYR A 189 4.89 13.66 -5.62
N GLY A 190 4.21 14.20 -6.65
CA GLY A 190 4.81 14.94 -7.74
C GLY A 190 4.48 16.44 -7.76
N THR A 191 5.43 17.34 -7.51
CA THR A 191 5.15 18.81 -7.54
C THR A 191 4.81 19.34 -8.93
N LYS A 192 5.15 18.62 -10.01
CA LYS A 192 4.80 19.04 -11.38
C LYS A 192 4.07 17.98 -12.18
N LYS A 193 4.52 16.72 -12.16
CA LYS A 193 3.91 15.72 -13.03
C LYS A 193 4.13 14.29 -12.56
N VAL A 194 3.06 13.51 -12.58
CA VAL A 194 3.10 12.06 -12.39
C VAL A 194 2.59 11.38 -13.67
N LYS A 195 3.31 10.37 -14.16
CA LYS A 195 2.95 9.74 -15.44
C LYS A 195 3.30 8.25 -15.54
N ALA A 196 2.29 7.42 -15.75
CA ALA A 196 2.44 6.03 -16.21
C ALA A 196 2.35 6.00 -17.75
N CYS A 197 3.39 5.55 -18.43
CA CYS A 197 3.47 5.48 -19.89
C CYS A 197 3.66 4.03 -20.30
N SER A 198 2.81 3.52 -21.18
CA SER A 198 2.89 2.19 -21.80
C SER A 198 2.25 1.04 -21.04
N GLU A 199 2.08 -0.08 -21.74
CA GLU A 199 1.38 -1.25 -21.27
C GLU A 199 2.08 -1.88 -20.07
N GLY A 200 1.32 -2.12 -19.00
CA GLY A 200 1.84 -2.67 -17.76
C GLY A 200 2.63 -1.67 -16.91
N ALA A 201 2.83 -0.42 -17.36
CA ALA A 201 3.41 0.60 -16.51
C ALA A 201 2.42 0.97 -15.40
N ILE A 202 2.86 0.92 -14.15
CA ILE A 202 2.02 1.16 -12.96
C ILE A 202 2.69 2.22 -12.09
N ILE A 203 1.91 3.20 -11.67
CA ILE A 203 2.22 4.03 -10.50
C ILE A 203 1.18 3.70 -9.45
N HIS A 204 1.62 3.20 -8.30
CA HIS A 204 0.77 2.82 -7.18
C HIS A 204 1.21 3.61 -5.95
N GLY A 205 0.31 4.43 -5.43
CA GLY A 205 0.50 5.14 -4.18
C GLY A 205 -0.43 4.59 -3.11
N VAL A 206 0.10 4.36 -1.93
CA VAL A 206 -0.64 3.98 -0.72
C VAL A 206 -0.51 5.12 0.29
N THR A 207 -1.63 5.57 0.85
CA THR A 207 -1.64 6.51 1.98
C THR A 207 -2.31 5.90 3.21
N LEU A 208 -1.72 6.16 4.38
CA LEU A 208 -2.27 5.80 5.68
C LEU A 208 -3.19 6.90 6.25
N SER A 209 -3.21 8.10 5.65
CA SER A 209 -4.03 9.23 6.08
C SER A 209 -5.02 9.66 4.98
N PRO A 210 -6.19 9.00 4.87
CA PRO A 210 -7.22 9.35 3.87
C PRO A 210 -7.87 10.72 4.11
N GLU A 211 -7.80 11.24 5.34
CA GLU A 211 -8.35 12.54 5.74
C GLU A 211 -7.40 13.70 5.40
N GLY A 212 -6.17 13.38 4.99
CA GLY A 212 -5.19 14.37 4.56
C GLY A 212 -5.63 15.18 3.34
N VAL A 213 -4.86 16.22 3.04
CA VAL A 213 -5.09 17.06 1.86
C VAL A 213 -4.49 16.49 0.58
N HIS A 214 -3.63 15.47 0.70
CA HIS A 214 -2.91 14.86 -0.41
C HIS A 214 -3.47 13.46 -0.73
N SER A 215 -3.58 13.19 -2.02
CA SER A 215 -4.05 11.92 -2.55
C SER A 215 -2.96 10.85 -2.47
N ALA A 216 -3.32 9.57 -2.55
CA ALA A 216 -2.34 8.49 -2.43
C ALA A 216 -1.29 8.55 -3.56
N VAL A 217 -1.74 8.94 -4.77
CA VAL A 217 -0.87 9.44 -5.84
C VAL A 217 -1.18 10.92 -6.05
N HIS A 218 -0.33 11.81 -5.57
CA HIS A 218 -0.53 13.25 -5.64
C HIS A 218 0.28 13.91 -6.74
N SER A 219 -0.34 14.90 -7.40
CA SER A 219 0.40 15.89 -8.15
C SER A 219 -0.21 17.27 -8.02
N GLU A 220 0.63 18.31 -7.86
CA GLU A 220 0.17 19.70 -7.80
C GLU A 220 -0.32 20.23 -9.16
N SER A 221 0.09 19.62 -10.28
CA SER A 221 -0.40 20.02 -11.61
C SER A 221 -1.33 18.97 -12.24
N TYR A 222 -0.82 17.79 -12.61
CA TYR A 222 -1.65 16.73 -13.18
C TYR A 222 -0.98 15.36 -13.15
N ILE A 223 -1.82 14.33 -13.28
CA ILE A 223 -1.48 12.92 -13.32
C ILE A 223 -1.93 12.36 -14.67
N LYS A 224 -1.11 11.53 -15.32
CA LYS A 224 -1.48 10.89 -16.60
C LYS A 224 -1.21 9.40 -16.61
N ALA A 225 -2.21 8.63 -17.03
CA ALA A 225 -2.02 7.25 -17.49
C ALA A 225 -2.16 7.19 -19.00
N LEU A 226 -1.10 6.74 -19.68
CA LEU A 226 -1.04 6.62 -21.13
C LEU A 226 -0.86 5.18 -21.57
N CYS A 227 -1.43 4.84 -22.73
CA CYS A 227 -1.12 3.61 -23.46
C CYS A 227 -1.27 2.32 -22.63
N LYS A 228 -2.40 2.14 -21.92
CA LYS A 228 -2.64 1.03 -20.96
C LYS A 228 -1.80 1.09 -19.67
N GLY A 229 -1.24 2.25 -19.36
CA GLY A 229 -0.66 2.53 -18.05
C GLY A 229 -1.76 2.63 -16.98
N LYS A 230 -1.39 2.38 -15.72
CA LYS A 230 -2.31 2.45 -14.58
C LYS A 230 -1.82 3.41 -13.51
N ILE A 231 -2.75 4.20 -12.99
CA ILE A 231 -2.60 4.92 -11.72
C ILE A 231 -3.46 4.20 -10.70
N ILE A 232 -2.86 3.76 -9.60
CA ILE A 232 -3.53 3.06 -8.51
C ILE A 232 -3.36 3.91 -7.25
N GLU A 233 -4.47 4.29 -6.65
CA GLU A 233 -4.52 5.00 -5.39
C GLU A 233 -5.16 4.10 -4.35
N GLU A 234 -4.49 3.93 -3.22
CA GLU A 234 -4.95 3.05 -2.15
C GLU A 234 -4.94 3.78 -0.82
N TYR A 235 -6.05 3.64 -0.09
CA TYR A 235 -6.32 4.27 1.18
C TYR A 235 -6.57 3.16 2.21
N GLN A 236 -5.67 2.99 3.19
CA GLN A 236 -5.69 1.83 4.11
C GLN A 236 -6.42 2.03 5.43
N VAL A 237 -6.45 3.26 5.92
CA VAL A 237 -7.35 3.64 6.99
C VAL A 237 -8.53 4.30 6.29
N ILE A 238 -9.75 3.95 6.68
CA ILE A 238 -10.94 4.57 6.09
C ILE A 238 -11.75 5.13 7.26
N PRO A 239 -12.10 6.43 7.24
CA PRO A 239 -12.74 7.07 8.38
C PRO A 239 -14.26 6.87 8.41
N PHE A 240 -14.81 6.07 7.48
CA PHE A 240 -16.24 5.90 7.31
C PHE A 240 -16.69 4.46 7.49
N THR A 241 -17.91 4.35 8.01
CA THR A 241 -18.67 3.11 8.05
C THR A 241 -19.71 3.17 6.94
N ILE A 242 -19.87 2.09 6.20
CA ILE A 242 -20.84 1.97 5.11
C ILE A 242 -22.19 1.58 5.69
N THR A 243 -23.24 2.27 5.28
CA THR A 243 -24.61 2.02 5.75
C THR A 243 -25.56 1.81 4.58
N ALA A 244 -26.80 1.41 4.86
CA ALA A 244 -27.82 1.19 3.85
C ALA A 244 -28.46 2.49 3.33
N ASN A 245 -28.45 3.55 4.14
CA ASN A 245 -29.27 4.75 3.89
C ASN A 245 -28.43 6.03 3.79
N GLU A 246 -27.25 6.07 4.42
CA GLU A 246 -26.35 7.23 4.38
C GLU A 246 -25.18 6.95 3.42
N PRO A 247 -25.17 7.60 2.24
CA PRO A 247 -24.15 7.33 1.24
C PRO A 247 -22.80 7.90 1.65
N VAL A 248 -21.76 7.11 1.41
CA VAL A 248 -20.38 7.60 1.48
C VAL A 248 -20.08 8.40 0.22
N ILE A 249 -20.09 9.72 0.36
CA ILE A 249 -19.80 10.67 -0.72
C ILE A 249 -18.29 10.90 -0.79
N MET A 250 -17.65 10.33 -1.80
CA MET A 250 -16.19 10.38 -1.96
C MET A 250 -15.61 11.78 -2.09
N ALA A 251 -16.40 12.72 -2.60
CA ALA A 251 -16.03 14.12 -2.70
C ALA A 251 -15.82 14.80 -1.33
N HIS A 252 -16.31 14.21 -0.23
CA HIS A 252 -16.09 14.73 1.13
C HIS A 252 -14.67 14.47 1.65
N TYR A 253 -13.94 13.50 1.08
CA TYR A 253 -12.57 13.19 1.48
C TYR A 253 -11.60 13.92 0.56
N GLN A 254 -10.97 15.00 1.03
CA GLN A 254 -10.16 15.89 0.19
C GLN A 254 -9.05 15.13 -0.57
N ALA A 255 -8.36 14.19 0.10
CA ALA A 255 -7.37 13.32 -0.52
C ALA A 255 -7.93 12.55 -1.73
N VAL A 256 -9.15 12.04 -1.63
CA VAL A 256 -9.82 11.27 -2.69
C VAL A 256 -10.34 12.22 -3.78
N ALA A 257 -11.02 13.29 -3.37
CA ALA A 257 -11.66 14.28 -4.24
C ALA A 257 -10.67 14.98 -5.19
N ASN A 258 -9.40 15.12 -4.81
CA ASN A 258 -8.34 15.67 -5.66
C ASN A 258 -8.25 14.97 -7.03
N ASN A 259 -8.46 13.66 -7.07
CA ASN A 259 -8.27 12.83 -8.26
C ASN A 259 -9.56 12.16 -8.74
N MET A 260 -10.57 12.07 -7.88
CA MET A 260 -11.87 11.45 -8.15
C MET A 260 -13.00 12.43 -7.83
N VAL A 261 -13.28 13.33 -8.77
CA VAL A 261 -14.35 14.34 -8.63
C VAL A 261 -15.74 13.72 -8.76
N ASP A 262 -15.86 12.66 -9.55
CA ASP A 262 -17.15 12.11 -9.96
C ASP A 262 -17.15 10.58 -9.93
N ALA A 263 -17.57 10.04 -8.79
CA ALA A 263 -17.55 8.61 -8.50
C ALA A 263 -18.40 7.76 -9.46
N LYS A 264 -19.40 8.34 -10.14
CA LYS A 264 -20.21 7.62 -11.14
C LYS A 264 -19.43 7.19 -12.38
N ASN A 265 -18.25 7.80 -12.62
CA ASN A 265 -17.39 7.46 -13.74
C ASN A 265 -16.56 6.19 -13.49
N TYR A 266 -16.74 5.55 -12.35
CA TYR A 266 -16.02 4.35 -11.93
C TYR A 266 -16.98 3.16 -11.89
N ILE A 267 -16.46 2.00 -12.28
CA ILE A 267 -17.11 0.71 -12.04
C ILE A 267 -16.65 0.26 -10.67
N TRP A 268 -17.60 0.10 -9.75
CA TRP A 268 -17.34 -0.24 -8.35
C TRP A 268 -17.54 -1.73 -8.10
N ALA A 269 -16.65 -2.29 -7.30
CA ALA A 269 -16.74 -3.65 -6.78
C ALA A 269 -16.25 -3.70 -5.33
N SER A 270 -16.69 -4.72 -4.59
CA SER A 270 -16.27 -4.97 -3.22
C SER A 270 -15.99 -6.45 -2.96
N ASN A 271 -15.10 -6.72 -1.99
CA ASN A 271 -14.81 -8.03 -1.46
C ASN A 271 -14.68 -7.98 0.08
N PRO A 272 -15.52 -8.70 0.85
CA PRO A 272 -16.70 -9.44 0.39
C PRO A 272 -17.69 -8.55 -0.37
N GLN A 273 -18.57 -9.17 -1.16
CA GLN A 273 -19.60 -8.42 -1.88
C GLN A 273 -20.55 -7.77 -0.88
N GLY A 274 -20.99 -6.55 -1.19
CA GLY A 274 -22.01 -5.84 -0.42
C GLY A 274 -21.94 -4.33 -0.49
N VAL A 275 -20.90 -3.75 -1.08
CA VAL A 275 -20.83 -2.30 -1.33
C VAL A 275 -21.09 -2.03 -2.81
N TYR A 276 -21.98 -1.09 -3.09
CA TYR A 276 -22.34 -0.65 -4.43
C TYR A 276 -22.44 0.87 -4.52
N TYR A 277 -22.35 1.41 -5.73
CA TYR A 277 -22.57 2.83 -5.99
C TYR A 277 -24.03 3.08 -6.34
N GLU A 278 -24.68 4.01 -5.65
CA GLU A 278 -26.07 4.41 -5.89
C GLU A 278 -26.12 5.77 -6.60
N PRO A 279 -26.41 5.81 -7.93
CA PRO A 279 -26.37 7.04 -8.71
C PRO A 279 -27.36 8.10 -8.27
N SER A 280 -28.50 7.72 -7.67
CA SER A 280 -29.53 8.66 -7.23
C SER A 280 -29.09 9.53 -6.05
N VAL A 281 -28.21 8.99 -5.19
CA VAL A 281 -27.66 9.69 -4.01
C VAL A 281 -26.18 10.08 -4.19
N GLY A 282 -25.52 9.56 -5.22
CA GLY A 282 -24.18 9.97 -5.65
C GLY A 282 -23.01 9.39 -4.84
N GLY A 283 -23.23 8.34 -4.04
CA GLY A 283 -22.21 7.76 -3.17
C GLY A 283 -22.28 6.23 -3.06
N LEU A 284 -21.40 5.66 -2.23
CA LEU A 284 -21.41 4.23 -1.94
C LEU A 284 -22.40 3.91 -0.80
N LEU A 285 -23.17 2.85 -1.00
CA LEU A 285 -24.06 2.26 0.00
C LEU A 285 -23.70 0.79 0.21
N GLY A 286 -24.14 0.26 1.35
CA GLY A 286 -24.03 -1.14 1.69
C GLY A 286 -25.36 -1.86 1.49
N ASP A 287 -25.30 -3.13 1.07
CA ASP A 287 -26.44 -4.03 0.98
C ASP A 287 -26.71 -4.64 2.37
N PRO A 288 -27.78 -4.22 3.07
CA PRO A 288 -28.06 -4.70 4.41
C PRO A 288 -28.47 -6.17 4.45
N SER A 289 -28.89 -6.77 3.32
CA SER A 289 -29.23 -8.20 3.26
C SER A 289 -28.02 -9.11 3.47
N LEU A 290 -26.81 -8.58 3.34
CA LEU A 290 -25.56 -9.30 3.54
C LEU A 290 -24.97 -9.15 4.95
N GLY A 291 -25.68 -8.42 5.83
CA GLY A 291 -25.27 -8.17 7.21
C GLY A 291 -24.05 -7.24 7.33
N SER A 292 -23.73 -6.84 8.56
CA SER A 292 -22.55 -6.03 8.85
C SER A 292 -21.27 -6.82 8.56
N GLN A 293 -20.30 -6.18 7.91
CA GLN A 293 -19.05 -6.80 7.44
C GLN A 293 -17.86 -5.96 7.86
N GLU A 294 -16.74 -6.63 8.16
CA GLU A 294 -15.46 -6.01 8.50
C GLU A 294 -14.41 -6.28 7.41
N SER A 295 -13.36 -5.47 7.38
CA SER A 295 -12.22 -5.61 6.46
C SER A 295 -12.59 -5.69 4.97
N ILE A 296 -13.61 -4.94 4.56
CA ILE A 296 -14.08 -4.87 3.18
C ILE A 296 -13.04 -4.15 2.31
N PHE A 297 -12.65 -4.78 1.21
CA PHE A 297 -11.91 -4.16 0.12
C PHE A 297 -12.88 -3.59 -0.90
N ILE A 298 -12.72 -2.32 -1.27
CA ILE A 298 -13.55 -1.65 -2.27
C ILE A 298 -12.65 -1.12 -3.37
N GLU A 299 -13.01 -1.41 -4.62
CA GLU A 299 -12.27 -0.96 -5.80
C GLU A 299 -13.19 -0.23 -6.76
N GLY A 300 -12.84 1.00 -7.10
CA GLY A 300 -13.42 1.77 -8.19
C GLY A 300 -12.44 1.79 -9.37
N VAL A 301 -12.89 1.36 -10.55
CA VAL A 301 -12.08 1.36 -11.77
C VAL A 301 -12.68 2.28 -12.83
N ARG A 302 -11.90 3.28 -13.26
CA ARG A 302 -12.21 4.12 -14.41
C ARG A 302 -11.23 3.83 -15.54
N SER A 303 -11.75 3.57 -16.74
CA SER A 303 -10.96 3.20 -17.91
C SER A 303 -11.34 4.02 -19.15
N GLY A 304 -10.47 4.04 -20.15
CA GLY A 304 -10.73 4.65 -21.46
C GLY A 304 -10.10 6.03 -21.64
N LYS A 305 -10.47 6.74 -22.71
CA LYS A 305 -9.95 8.08 -23.00
C LYS A 305 -10.79 9.16 -22.31
N VAL A 306 -10.42 9.51 -21.08
CA VAL A 306 -11.14 10.47 -20.25
C VAL A 306 -10.16 11.46 -19.66
N CYS A 307 -10.26 12.72 -20.08
CA CYS A 307 -9.56 13.83 -19.44
C CYS A 307 -10.60 14.88 -19.07
N ASN A 308 -11.05 14.81 -17.82
CA ASN A 308 -11.94 15.80 -17.26
C ASN A 308 -11.08 16.98 -16.77
N PRO A 309 -11.27 18.21 -17.26
CA PRO A 309 -10.48 19.36 -16.81
C PRO A 309 -10.68 19.69 -15.33
N LYS A 310 -11.73 19.16 -14.68
CA LYS A 310 -11.94 19.29 -13.24
C LYS A 310 -11.14 18.29 -12.42
N GLU A 311 -10.63 17.23 -13.03
CA GLU A 311 -9.86 16.18 -12.36
C GLU A 311 -8.38 16.31 -12.69
N ARG A 312 -7.53 15.91 -11.74
CA ARG A 312 -6.08 15.89 -11.97
C ARG A 312 -5.63 14.69 -12.79
N VAL A 313 -6.38 13.58 -12.78
CA VAL A 313 -6.03 12.35 -13.50
C VAL A 313 -6.64 12.34 -14.90
N CYS A 314 -5.76 12.36 -15.91
CA CYS A 314 -6.12 12.28 -17.32
C CYS A 314 -5.70 10.93 -17.89
N LEU A 315 -6.68 10.18 -18.37
CA LEU A 315 -6.51 8.93 -19.09
C LEU A 315 -6.45 9.25 -20.58
N ASP A 316 -5.25 9.15 -21.15
CA ASP A 316 -4.99 9.58 -22.52
C ASP A 316 -4.46 8.41 -23.35
N CYS A 317 -4.74 8.45 -24.65
CA CYS A 317 -4.73 7.35 -25.64
C CYS A 317 -6.02 6.50 -25.69
N LYS A 318 -6.37 6.01 -26.90
CA LYS A 318 -7.48 5.04 -27.14
C LYS A 318 -7.27 3.67 -26.46
N ALA A 319 -6.16 3.50 -25.76
CA ALA A 319 -5.80 2.25 -25.11
C ALA A 319 -6.44 2.21 -23.71
N ASP A 320 -6.67 1.02 -23.17
CA ASP A 320 -7.29 0.75 -21.86
C ASP A 320 -6.45 1.21 -20.65
N SER A 321 -6.05 2.49 -20.64
CA SER A 321 -5.44 3.16 -19.50
C SER A 321 -6.44 3.21 -18.36
N GLN A 322 -5.97 3.06 -17.12
CA GLN A 322 -6.85 2.96 -15.95
C GLN A 322 -6.44 3.91 -14.83
N HIS A 323 -7.46 4.44 -14.15
CA HIS A 323 -7.35 5.01 -12.83
C HIS A 323 -8.14 4.12 -11.87
N ILE A 324 -7.47 3.61 -10.86
CA ILE A 324 -8.01 2.66 -9.89
C ILE A 324 -7.92 3.32 -8.52
N VAL A 325 -9.04 3.35 -7.80
CA VAL A 325 -9.12 3.85 -6.42
C VAL A 325 -9.52 2.69 -5.53
N ARG A 326 -8.76 2.47 -4.45
CA ARG A 326 -8.92 1.36 -3.53
C ARG A 326 -9.09 1.85 -2.11
N PHE A 327 -10.06 1.27 -1.44
CA PHE A 327 -10.27 1.45 -0.02
C PHE A 327 -10.06 0.08 0.63
N ASN A 328 -9.08 0.00 1.51
CA ASN A 328 -8.75 -1.20 2.26
C ASN A 328 -9.28 -1.07 3.69
N ASN A 329 -9.72 -2.20 4.24
CA ASN A 329 -10.18 -2.28 5.63
C ASN A 329 -11.42 -1.42 5.93
N ALA A 330 -12.37 -1.35 4.98
CA ALA A 330 -13.65 -0.69 5.23
C ALA A 330 -14.55 -1.59 6.09
N ARG A 331 -15.57 -1.01 6.69
CA ARG A 331 -16.59 -1.78 7.41
C ARG A 331 -17.99 -1.30 7.05
N SER A 332 -18.96 -2.19 7.12
CA SER A 332 -20.37 -1.86 7.09
C SER A 332 -21.01 -2.09 8.45
N SER A 333 -21.95 -1.23 8.79
CA SER A 333 -22.79 -1.40 9.97
C SER A 333 -24.22 -1.09 9.57
N PHE A 334 -25.10 -2.06 9.79
CA PHE A 334 -26.51 -1.91 9.53
C PHE A 334 -27.29 -2.10 10.81
N THR A 335 -28.15 -1.13 11.10
CA THR A 335 -29.12 -1.19 12.18
C THR A 335 -30.52 -1.16 11.62
N GLN A 336 -31.44 -1.78 12.35
CA GLN A 336 -32.87 -1.77 12.10
C GLN A 336 -33.55 -1.11 13.30
N LYS A 337 -34.47 -0.20 13.01
CA LYS A 337 -35.32 0.39 14.05
C LYS A 337 -36.36 -0.64 14.48
N VAL A 338 -36.39 -0.93 15.78
CA VAL A 338 -37.41 -1.76 16.43
C VAL A 338 -38.18 -0.88 17.41
N ILE A 339 -39.50 -0.81 17.24
CA ILE A 339 -40.39 -0.07 18.13
C ILE A 339 -41.06 -1.08 19.05
N VAL A 340 -40.74 -1.00 20.33
CA VAL A 340 -41.35 -1.83 21.37
C VAL A 340 -42.45 -1.03 22.04
N ARG A 341 -43.69 -1.54 21.97
CA ARG A 341 -44.86 -0.90 22.56
C ARG A 341 -45.47 -1.80 23.63
N HIS A 342 -45.90 -1.18 24.72
CA HIS A 342 -46.57 -1.85 25.82
C HIS A 342 -47.98 -1.31 25.95
N TYR A 343 -48.94 -2.22 26.06
CA TYR A 343 -50.36 -1.91 26.17
C TYR A 343 -50.94 -2.53 27.43
N GLU A 344 -51.74 -1.76 28.15
CA GLU A 344 -52.50 -2.22 29.32
C GLU A 344 -53.98 -2.34 28.96
N ARG A 345 -54.64 -3.38 29.48
CA ARG A 345 -56.07 -3.60 29.33
C ARG A 345 -56.85 -2.84 30.41
N ASP A 346 -57.80 -2.02 30.00
CA ASP A 346 -58.71 -1.31 30.91
C ASP A 346 -59.89 -2.17 31.42
N GLU A 347 -60.74 -1.57 32.27
CA GLU A 347 -61.93 -2.21 32.84
C GLU A 347 -63.00 -2.56 31.78
N GLU A 348 -63.02 -1.84 30.65
CA GLU A 348 -63.91 -2.11 29.51
C GLU A 348 -63.38 -3.24 28.62
N GLY A 349 -62.11 -3.63 28.81
CA GLY A 349 -61.43 -4.70 28.13
C GLY A 349 -60.64 -4.26 26.90
N ASP A 350 -60.51 -2.94 26.67
CA ASP A 350 -59.76 -2.34 25.59
C ASP A 350 -58.29 -2.11 26.00
N TYR A 351 -57.38 -2.15 25.02
CA TYR A 351 -55.95 -1.95 25.26
C TYR A 351 -55.51 -0.53 24.93
N PHE A 352 -54.82 0.12 25.85
CA PHE A 352 -54.23 1.45 25.65
C PHE A 352 -52.72 1.41 25.87
N GLU A 353 -51.99 2.22 25.08
CA GLU A 353 -50.53 2.27 25.14
C GLU A 353 -50.06 2.93 26.44
N ILE A 354 -49.20 2.24 27.18
CA ILE A 354 -48.61 2.72 28.43
C ILE A 354 -47.13 3.11 28.28
N GLU A 355 -46.42 2.51 27.33
CA GLU A 355 -45.02 2.83 27.06
C GLU A 355 -44.65 2.49 25.61
N THR A 356 -43.82 3.35 25.00
CA THR A 356 -43.15 3.07 23.74
C THR A 356 -41.65 3.30 23.88
N ARG A 357 -40.85 2.35 23.42
CA ARG A 357 -39.39 2.44 23.31
C ARG A 357 -38.97 2.24 21.87
N GLU A 358 -38.06 3.09 21.40
CA GLU A 358 -37.43 2.94 20.10
C GLU A 358 -36.01 2.41 20.30
N LEU A 359 -35.67 1.34 19.61
CA LEU A 359 -34.38 0.67 19.66
C LEU A 359 -33.74 0.70 18.28
N GLU A 360 -32.43 0.95 18.24
CA GLU A 360 -31.61 0.68 17.06
C GLU A 360 -30.84 -0.61 17.31
N MET A 361 -31.21 -1.67 16.60
CA MET A 361 -30.61 -2.99 16.77
C MET A 361 -29.81 -3.37 15.54
N ALA A 362 -28.63 -3.98 15.74
CA ALA A 362 -27.84 -4.45 14.62
C ALA A 362 -28.59 -5.58 13.87
N ILE A 363 -28.50 -5.55 12.54
CA ILE A 363 -29.10 -6.58 11.69
C ILE A 363 -28.37 -7.90 11.89
N ASN A 364 -29.10 -9.00 11.81
CA ASN A 364 -28.66 -10.38 12.11
C ASN A 364 -28.37 -10.68 13.58
N GLU A 365 -28.65 -9.74 14.49
CA GLU A 365 -28.68 -10.03 15.93
C GLU A 365 -30.05 -10.58 16.36
N PRO A 366 -30.11 -11.42 17.40
CA PRO A 366 -31.38 -11.88 17.94
C PRO A 366 -32.10 -10.77 18.71
N PHE A 367 -33.39 -10.64 18.48
CA PHE A 367 -34.33 -9.95 19.36
C PHE A 367 -34.94 -10.98 20.32
N ILE A 368 -34.60 -10.90 21.60
CA ILE A 368 -35.13 -11.79 22.64
C ILE A 368 -36.30 -11.10 23.31
N ILE A 369 -37.51 -11.64 23.14
CA ILE A 369 -38.75 -11.02 23.58
C ILE A 369 -38.76 -10.80 25.10
N SER A 370 -38.23 -11.74 25.86
CA SER A 370 -38.23 -11.67 27.33
C SER A 370 -37.37 -10.56 27.90
N ASP A 371 -36.39 -10.07 27.15
CA ASP A 371 -35.46 -9.02 27.61
C ASP A 371 -36.15 -7.65 27.73
N TYR A 372 -37.32 -7.51 27.08
CA TYR A 372 -38.07 -6.26 27.02
C TYR A 372 -39.39 -6.31 27.80
N TYR A 373 -39.63 -7.36 28.61
CA TYR A 373 -40.79 -7.37 29.49
C TYR A 373 -40.75 -6.24 30.52
N LEU A 374 -41.90 -5.63 30.79
CA LEU A 374 -42.04 -4.72 31.91
C LEU A 374 -42.17 -5.51 33.21
N SER A 375 -41.04 -5.95 33.75
CA SER A 375 -40.95 -6.66 35.03
C SER A 375 -41.41 -5.82 36.22
N ASP A 376 -41.41 -4.49 36.07
CA ASP A 376 -41.58 -3.54 37.18
C ASP A 376 -43.02 -3.07 37.36
N LEU A 377 -43.97 -3.52 36.51
CA LEU A 377 -45.37 -3.11 36.59
C LEU A 377 -46.12 -3.71 37.81
N GLY A 378 -45.58 -4.72 38.49
CA GLY A 378 -46.24 -5.32 39.67
C GLY A 378 -47.23 -6.44 39.31
N GLU A 379 -48.48 -6.36 39.79
CA GLU A 379 -49.55 -7.36 39.61
C GLU A 379 -50.13 -7.33 38.18
N TYR A 380 -49.33 -7.63 37.14
CA TYR A 380 -49.79 -7.76 35.74
C TYR A 380 -49.42 -9.11 35.13
N ILE A 381 -50.25 -9.61 34.21
CA ILE A 381 -50.03 -10.82 33.43
C ILE A 381 -49.86 -10.42 31.96
N LEU A 382 -48.81 -10.92 31.31
CA LEU A 382 -48.65 -10.78 29.86
C LEU A 382 -49.69 -11.68 29.16
N ASP A 383 -50.64 -11.06 28.46
CA ASP A 383 -51.70 -11.75 27.74
C ASP A 383 -51.22 -12.23 26.37
N ASN A 384 -50.48 -11.37 25.65
CA ASN A 384 -50.02 -11.62 24.30
C ASN A 384 -48.76 -10.80 23.99
N VAL A 385 -47.98 -11.28 23.02
CA VAL A 385 -46.89 -10.53 22.41
C VAL A 385 -46.87 -10.78 20.91
N GLU A 386 -46.67 -9.72 20.14
CA GLU A 386 -46.62 -9.77 18.68
C GLU A 386 -45.32 -9.11 18.18
N PRO A 387 -44.42 -9.84 17.51
CA PRO A 387 -44.46 -11.28 17.20
C PRO A 387 -44.37 -12.18 18.46
N ALA A 388 -44.89 -13.41 18.37
CA ALA A 388 -44.97 -14.34 19.50
C ALA A 388 -43.67 -15.08 19.84
N ASN A 389 -42.65 -15.01 18.98
CA ASN A 389 -41.37 -15.71 19.14
C ASN A 389 -40.21 -14.76 18.94
N ASP A 390 -39.10 -15.06 19.61
CA ASP A 390 -37.79 -14.44 19.32
C ASP A 390 -37.50 -14.53 17.83
N PHE A 391 -36.85 -13.50 17.30
CA PHE A 391 -36.57 -13.41 15.87
C PHE A 391 -35.17 -12.84 15.64
N ILE A 392 -34.62 -13.12 14.47
CA ILE A 392 -33.42 -12.44 14.01
C ILE A 392 -33.85 -11.10 13.41
N VAL A 393 -33.19 -10.02 13.82
CA VAL A 393 -33.46 -8.68 13.31
C VAL A 393 -33.06 -8.64 11.83
N GLU A 394 -34.04 -8.63 10.94
CA GLU A 394 -33.83 -8.50 9.50
C GLU A 394 -33.96 -7.04 9.06
N TYR A 395 -33.35 -6.70 7.92
CA TYR A 395 -33.54 -5.36 7.32
C TYR A 395 -34.98 -5.18 6.83
N SER A 396 -35.56 -4.02 7.15
CA SER A 396 -36.87 -3.61 6.69
C SER A 396 -36.90 -2.10 6.39
N SER A 397 -37.59 -1.72 5.31
CA SER A 397 -37.82 -0.31 4.98
C SER A 397 -38.75 0.41 5.96
N ILE A 398 -39.43 -0.34 6.82
CA ILE A 398 -40.27 0.17 7.92
C ILE A 398 -39.74 -0.35 9.25
N PRO A 399 -39.95 0.38 10.36
CA PRO A 399 -39.61 -0.14 11.68
C PRO A 399 -40.29 -1.48 11.95
N ILE A 400 -39.60 -2.38 12.64
CA ILE A 400 -40.21 -3.60 13.16
C ILE A 400 -40.98 -3.21 14.42
N GLU A 401 -42.26 -3.53 14.50
CA GLU A 401 -43.06 -3.27 15.70
C GLU A 401 -43.18 -4.54 16.55
N VAL A 402 -42.92 -4.41 17.85
CA VAL A 402 -43.10 -5.47 18.84
C VAL A 402 -44.08 -4.96 19.90
N ASN A 403 -45.25 -5.58 19.97
CA ASN A 403 -46.34 -5.14 20.84
C ASN A 403 -46.56 -6.14 21.97
N TYR A 404 -46.50 -5.66 23.21
CA TYR A 404 -46.74 -6.43 24.43
C TYR A 404 -48.07 -6.01 25.05
N TYR A 405 -48.92 -6.97 25.38
CA TYR A 405 -50.27 -6.73 25.91
C TYR A 405 -50.38 -7.30 27.32
N TYR A 406 -50.80 -6.49 28.28
CA TYR A 406 -50.89 -6.85 29.70
C TYR A 406 -52.30 -6.67 30.25
N SER A 407 -52.71 -7.58 31.13
CA SER A 407 -53.91 -7.44 31.97
C SER A 407 -53.50 -7.31 33.43
N PRO A 408 -54.17 -6.45 34.23
CA PRO A 408 -53.98 -6.43 35.67
C PRO A 408 -54.40 -7.78 36.27
N VAL A 409 -53.66 -8.29 37.25
CA VAL A 409 -54.07 -9.43 38.07
C VAL A 409 -55.26 -8.96 38.90
N THR A 410 -56.47 -9.23 38.42
CA THR A 410 -57.70 -8.98 39.20
C THR A 410 -57.58 -9.69 40.55
N ARG A 411 -57.64 -8.93 41.65
CA ARG A 411 -57.80 -9.48 43.00
C ARG A 411 -59.21 -9.98 43.26
#